data_AF-A0A8B7JQC9-F1
#
_entry.id   AF-A0A8B7JQC9-F1
#
_cell.length_a   1.000
_cell.length_b   1.000
_cell.length_c   1.000
_cell.angle_alpha   90.00
_cell.angle_beta   90.00
_cell.angle_gamma   90.00
#
_symmetry.space_group_name_H-M   'P 1'
#
loop_
_entity.id
_entity.type
_entity.pdbx_description
1 polymer ?
#
loop_
_entity_poly.entity_id
_entity_poly.type
_entity_poly.pdbx_seq_one_letter_code
_entity_poly.pdbx_strand_id
1 'polypeptide(L)'
;PGQIMKLSNCSELICGEDSKEKVNPINCPPVKEITCANGHPSVLVPDENGCCYHYECRCVCVGWGDPHYITFDGIYYTFLQNCTYVLVKQIVPKYDNFRIYIDNYYCDSKDGLSCPKSIIIFYKSSNVMLTRELMNGVMKNVIYFNGKIVQPVFKKDGISISMLGINMIVEIPEIDATITFSGLIFSVKLPFSKFGNNTEGQCGTCTNNRSDECRLPSGKIISSCPQMAHHWEVDNDNKSCHVTPPPIVTTPPPSPHCKTPLCKLIKSKVFEPCHDVIPPDPYFKGCVFDGCRVSDESVQCSSLEMYATECAARGICIDWRGKTNFTCPYNCPTNTVYKACGSINPPTCDPSSVEHSGYGVTEGCFCPEGQIFIREDSNICVSECSCREPSGISRRVSMTINVVYQVQTGEARGHSVLHKNKVLLKFEEILGFFFKCLFLLSLKNNREFDSRNHMLLPETLNGK
;
A
#
# COMPACT_ATOMS: atom_id res chain seq x y z
N PRO A 1 -21.42 -47.41 -5.22
CA PRO A 1 -21.41 -47.11 -6.66
C PRO A 1 -22.20 -45.84 -7.00
N GLY A 2 -21.66 -44.97 -7.85
CA GLY A 2 -22.24 -43.67 -8.20
C GLY A 2 -22.02 -42.57 -7.15
N GLN A 3 -21.25 -42.83 -6.09
CA GLN A 3 -20.84 -41.80 -5.14
C GLN A 3 -19.78 -40.91 -5.79
N ILE A 4 -20.02 -39.59 -5.73
CA ILE A 4 -19.08 -38.55 -6.14
C ILE A 4 -18.38 -38.04 -4.87
N MET A 5 -17.05 -38.12 -4.85
CA MET A 5 -16.22 -37.65 -3.76
C MET A 5 -15.28 -36.55 -4.27
N LYS A 6 -15.18 -35.43 -3.56
CA LYS A 6 -14.24 -34.37 -3.92
C LYS A 6 -12.82 -34.85 -3.61
N LEU A 7 -12.01 -35.07 -4.67
CA LEU A 7 -10.63 -35.55 -4.55
C LEU A 7 -9.65 -34.37 -4.37
N SER A 8 -9.93 -33.27 -5.07
CA SER A 8 -9.22 -32.01 -4.93
C SER A 8 -10.17 -30.84 -5.25
N ASN A 9 -9.67 -29.62 -5.15
CA ASN A 9 -10.42 -28.44 -5.57
C ASN A 9 -10.78 -28.46 -7.06
N CYS A 10 -10.06 -29.24 -7.89
CA CYS A 10 -10.25 -29.31 -9.34
C CYS A 10 -10.61 -30.70 -9.88
N SER A 11 -10.93 -31.66 -9.02
CA SER A 11 -11.23 -33.01 -9.47
C SER A 11 -12.18 -33.74 -8.54
N GLU A 12 -13.11 -34.46 -9.13
CA GLU A 12 -14.07 -35.32 -8.45
C GLU A 12 -13.78 -36.79 -8.77
N LEU A 13 -13.92 -37.65 -7.77
CA LEU A 13 -13.78 -39.09 -7.89
C LEU A 13 -15.18 -39.72 -7.94
N ILE A 14 -15.45 -40.52 -8.96
CA ILE A 14 -16.71 -41.27 -9.09
C ILE A 14 -16.40 -42.74 -8.85
N CYS A 15 -16.98 -43.32 -7.80
CA CYS A 15 -16.81 -44.74 -7.47
C CYS A 15 -17.71 -45.62 -8.33
N GLY A 16 -17.12 -46.40 -9.24
CA GLY A 16 -17.83 -47.38 -10.08
C GLY A 16 -18.29 -48.64 -9.32
N GLU A 17 -19.14 -49.45 -9.95
CA GLU A 17 -19.64 -50.73 -9.39
C GLU A 17 -18.54 -51.79 -9.25
N ASP A 18 -17.49 -51.75 -10.09
CA ASP A 18 -16.43 -52.77 -10.17
C ASP A 18 -15.09 -52.34 -9.52
N SER A 19 -15.11 -51.53 -8.46
CA SER A 19 -13.89 -50.96 -7.84
C SER A 19 -13.03 -50.11 -8.81
N LYS A 20 -13.59 -49.68 -9.94
CA LYS A 20 -12.95 -48.72 -10.86
C LYS A 20 -13.30 -47.30 -10.45
N GLU A 21 -12.31 -46.57 -9.98
CA GLU A 21 -12.41 -45.15 -9.65
C GLU A 21 -12.20 -44.31 -10.91
N LYS A 22 -13.08 -43.35 -11.18
CA LYS A 22 -12.92 -42.39 -12.28
C LYS A 22 -12.71 -41.00 -11.72
N VAL A 23 -11.55 -40.41 -12.02
CA VAL A 23 -11.27 -39.01 -11.72
C VAL A 23 -11.79 -38.15 -12.86
N ASN A 24 -12.78 -37.30 -12.58
CA ASN A 24 -13.27 -36.29 -13.49
C ASN A 24 -12.68 -34.92 -13.10
N PRO A 25 -11.90 -34.27 -13.97
CA PRO A 25 -11.48 -32.89 -13.75
C PRO A 25 -12.67 -31.93 -13.87
N ILE A 26 -12.68 -30.88 -13.06
CA ILE A 26 -13.64 -29.79 -13.19
C ILE A 26 -13.37 -29.06 -14.51
N ASN A 27 -14.42 -28.87 -15.33
CA ASN A 27 -14.29 -28.14 -16.59
C ASN A 27 -14.59 -26.65 -16.38
N CYS A 28 -13.56 -25.82 -16.50
CA CYS A 28 -13.71 -24.38 -16.34
C CYS A 28 -14.31 -23.71 -17.60
N PRO A 29 -15.18 -22.69 -17.43
CA PRO A 29 -15.66 -21.92 -18.56
C PRO A 29 -14.51 -21.14 -19.23
N PRO A 30 -14.63 -20.82 -20.53
CA PRO A 30 -13.66 -19.94 -21.19
C PRO A 30 -13.59 -18.58 -20.50
N VAL A 31 -12.37 -18.17 -20.15
CA VAL A 31 -12.14 -16.90 -19.47
C VAL A 31 -12.03 -15.79 -20.52
N LYS A 32 -12.85 -14.74 -20.38
CA LYS A 32 -12.84 -13.57 -21.27
C LYS A 32 -12.52 -12.31 -20.46
N GLU A 33 -11.57 -11.54 -20.96
CA GLU A 33 -11.21 -10.25 -20.38
C GLU A 33 -12.40 -9.26 -20.45
N ILE A 34 -12.59 -8.51 -19.36
CA ILE A 34 -13.67 -7.52 -19.24
C ILE A 34 -13.10 -6.11 -19.26
N THR A 35 -13.92 -5.16 -19.68
CA THR A 35 -13.59 -3.73 -19.60
C THR A 35 -14.16 -3.14 -18.33
N CYS A 36 -13.30 -2.48 -17.55
CA CYS A 36 -13.70 -1.82 -16.32
C CYS A 36 -14.15 -0.38 -16.58
N ALA A 37 -15.24 0.03 -15.93
CA ALA A 37 -15.84 1.35 -16.03
C ALA A 37 -14.88 2.48 -15.65
N ASN A 38 -14.00 2.20 -14.67
CA ASN A 38 -12.95 3.12 -14.22
C ASN A 38 -11.70 3.12 -15.11
N GLY A 39 -11.66 2.32 -16.18
CA GLY A 39 -10.52 2.22 -17.10
C GLY A 39 -9.26 1.57 -16.49
N HIS A 40 -9.35 0.96 -15.31
CA HIS A 40 -8.27 0.11 -14.80
C HIS A 40 -8.24 -1.22 -15.55
N PRO A 41 -7.06 -1.84 -15.73
CA PRO A 41 -6.97 -3.21 -16.23
C PRO A 41 -7.76 -4.16 -15.33
N SER A 42 -8.52 -5.07 -15.95
CA SER A 42 -9.18 -6.14 -15.21
C SER A 42 -8.12 -7.14 -14.71
N VAL A 43 -8.43 -7.80 -13.60
CA VAL A 43 -7.50 -8.72 -12.93
C VAL A 43 -8.06 -10.13 -12.92
N LEU A 44 -7.21 -11.10 -13.26
CA LEU A 44 -7.57 -12.51 -13.22
C LEU A 44 -7.53 -12.98 -11.77
N VAL A 45 -8.68 -13.45 -11.26
CA VAL A 45 -8.83 -13.94 -9.90
C VAL A 45 -9.35 -15.38 -9.91
N PRO A 46 -8.98 -16.21 -8.92
CA PRO A 46 -9.57 -17.52 -8.77
C PRO A 46 -11.03 -17.43 -8.32
N ASP A 47 -11.83 -18.42 -8.67
CA ASP A 47 -13.16 -18.63 -8.11
C ASP A 47 -13.09 -19.01 -6.60
N GLU A 48 -14.25 -19.08 -5.94
CA GLU A 48 -14.33 -19.42 -4.51
C GLU A 48 -13.70 -20.78 -4.16
N ASN A 49 -13.66 -21.70 -5.11
CA ASN A 49 -13.09 -23.05 -4.92
C ASN A 49 -11.59 -23.10 -5.26
N GLY A 50 -11.01 -22.01 -5.79
CA GLY A 50 -9.62 -21.92 -6.21
C GLY A 50 -9.31 -22.72 -7.47
N CYS A 51 -10.32 -23.13 -8.26
CA CYS A 51 -10.12 -24.02 -9.39
C CYS A 51 -10.16 -23.33 -10.73
N CYS A 52 -11.22 -22.56 -10.99
CA CYS A 52 -11.35 -21.78 -12.20
C CYS A 52 -10.97 -20.33 -11.94
N TYR A 53 -10.88 -19.55 -13.03
CA TYR A 53 -10.53 -18.15 -12.96
C TYR A 53 -11.54 -17.31 -13.74
N HIS A 54 -11.74 -16.07 -13.30
CA HIS A 54 -12.51 -15.06 -14.00
C HIS A 54 -11.83 -13.70 -13.85
N TYR A 55 -12.19 -12.77 -14.73
CA TYR A 55 -11.72 -11.39 -14.62
C TYR A 55 -12.65 -10.58 -13.72
N GLU A 56 -12.05 -9.79 -12.83
CA GLU A 56 -12.74 -8.80 -12.00
C GLU A 56 -12.16 -7.41 -12.22
N CYS A 57 -12.99 -6.39 -12.01
CA CYS A 57 -12.54 -5.02 -11.95
C CYS A 57 -12.15 -4.66 -10.52
N ARG A 58 -11.01 -4.01 -10.33
CA ARG A 58 -10.65 -3.49 -8.99
C ARG A 58 -11.42 -2.20 -8.74
N CYS A 59 -11.91 -2.04 -7.50
CA CYS A 59 -12.54 -0.80 -7.07
C CYS A 59 -11.47 0.12 -6.52
N VAL A 60 -11.10 1.11 -7.34
CA VAL A 60 -10.07 2.10 -7.02
C VAL A 60 -10.71 3.48 -6.97
N CYS A 61 -10.77 4.07 -5.79
CA CYS A 61 -11.20 5.45 -5.59
C CYS A 61 -9.98 6.30 -5.26
N VAL A 62 -9.87 7.47 -5.87
CA VAL A 62 -8.78 8.41 -5.60
C VAL A 62 -9.30 9.81 -5.43
N GLY A 63 -8.57 10.61 -4.67
CA GLY A 63 -8.80 12.04 -4.60
C GLY A 63 -7.50 12.78 -4.36
N TRP A 64 -7.44 14.01 -4.87
CA TRP A 64 -6.27 14.86 -4.76
C TRP A 64 -6.69 16.31 -4.59
N GLY A 65 -6.00 17.01 -3.69
CA GLY A 65 -6.58 18.21 -3.10
C GLY A 65 -7.92 17.90 -2.43
N ASP A 66 -8.67 18.94 -2.08
CA ASP A 66 -10.11 18.84 -1.87
C ASP A 66 -10.70 20.02 -2.66
N PRO A 67 -10.91 19.76 -3.95
CA PRO A 67 -12.18 19.11 -4.17
C PRO A 67 -12.24 17.93 -5.12
N HIS A 68 -11.13 17.37 -5.62
CA HIS A 68 -11.20 16.40 -6.73
C HIS A 68 -11.34 14.96 -6.26
N TYR A 69 -12.39 14.29 -6.74
CA TYR A 69 -12.65 12.87 -6.49
C TYR A 69 -12.81 12.12 -7.82
N ILE A 70 -12.30 10.89 -7.88
CA ILE A 70 -12.68 9.88 -8.86
C ILE A 70 -13.23 8.68 -8.09
N THR A 71 -14.50 8.38 -8.31
CA THR A 71 -15.22 7.27 -7.66
C THR A 71 -14.70 5.90 -8.13
N PHE A 72 -15.13 4.82 -7.47
CA PHE A 72 -14.71 3.45 -7.77
C PHE A 72 -14.93 3.04 -9.23
N ASP A 73 -16.01 3.52 -9.87
CA ASP A 73 -16.32 3.24 -11.27
C ASP A 73 -15.97 4.40 -12.22
N GLY A 74 -15.18 5.38 -11.75
CA GLY A 74 -14.54 6.38 -12.61
C GLY A 74 -15.36 7.64 -12.90
N ILE A 75 -16.26 8.05 -12.02
CA ILE A 75 -16.89 9.37 -12.09
C ILE A 75 -15.99 10.41 -11.44
N TYR A 76 -15.53 11.37 -12.24
CA TYR A 76 -14.83 12.55 -11.74
C TYR A 76 -15.83 13.62 -11.32
N TYR A 77 -15.66 14.16 -10.11
CA TYR A 77 -16.43 15.31 -9.64
C TYR A 77 -15.64 16.18 -8.66
N THR A 78 -16.15 17.39 -8.44
CA THR A 78 -15.58 18.35 -7.49
C THR A 78 -16.53 18.61 -6.31
N PHE A 79 -16.03 18.57 -5.08
CA PHE A 79 -16.78 18.89 -3.87
C PHE A 79 -15.93 19.67 -2.86
N LEU A 80 -16.35 20.88 -2.49
CA LEU A 80 -15.58 21.77 -1.61
C LEU A 80 -16.34 21.96 -0.30
N GLN A 81 -15.90 21.34 0.79
CA GLN A 81 -16.43 21.59 2.14
C GLN A 81 -15.38 21.22 3.21
N ASN A 82 -15.42 21.88 4.37
CA ASN A 82 -14.42 21.77 5.44
C ASN A 82 -14.82 20.84 6.61
N CYS A 83 -15.78 19.95 6.37
CA CYS A 83 -16.32 19.04 7.36
C CYS A 83 -15.79 17.62 7.19
N THR A 84 -16.23 16.71 8.06
CA THR A 84 -15.93 15.30 7.95
C THR A 84 -17.02 14.62 7.13
N TYR A 85 -16.63 13.81 6.16
CA TYR A 85 -17.54 13.11 5.25
C TYR A 85 -17.25 11.61 5.21
N VAL A 86 -18.29 10.82 4.97
CA VAL A 86 -18.18 9.39 4.69
C VAL A 86 -17.53 9.19 3.32
N LEU A 87 -16.25 8.82 3.31
CA LEU A 87 -15.53 8.50 2.07
C LEU A 87 -15.99 7.15 1.52
N VAL A 88 -16.01 6.12 2.38
CA VAL A 88 -16.49 4.77 2.08
C VAL A 88 -17.22 4.19 3.28
N LYS A 89 -18.37 3.57 3.04
CA LYS A 89 -19.12 2.78 4.00
C LYS A 89 -19.73 1.56 3.29
N GLN A 90 -19.94 0.48 4.05
CA GLN A 90 -20.64 -0.69 3.56
C GLN A 90 -22.16 -0.46 3.51
N ILE A 91 -22.82 -0.87 2.43
CA ILE A 91 -24.30 -0.84 2.34
C ILE A 91 -24.87 -1.84 3.35
N VAL A 92 -24.39 -3.08 3.29
CA VAL A 92 -24.65 -4.16 4.24
C VAL A 92 -23.37 -4.42 5.03
N PRO A 93 -23.37 -4.19 6.36
CA PRO A 93 -22.20 -4.44 7.21
C PRO A 93 -21.78 -5.90 7.18
N LYS A 94 -20.72 -6.22 6.42
CA LYS A 94 -20.16 -7.58 6.28
C LYS A 94 -18.83 -7.74 7.01
N TYR A 95 -18.02 -6.67 7.03
CA TYR A 95 -16.69 -6.67 7.63
C TYR A 95 -16.65 -5.71 8.82
N ASP A 96 -16.93 -6.22 10.02
CA ASP A 96 -16.79 -5.58 11.34
C ASP A 96 -16.47 -4.08 11.32
N ASN A 97 -17.48 -3.22 11.13
CA ASN A 97 -17.33 -1.75 11.18
C ASN A 97 -16.27 -1.16 10.23
N PHE A 98 -15.97 -1.82 9.10
CA PHE A 98 -15.15 -1.22 8.05
C PHE A 98 -15.86 -0.01 7.43
N ARG A 99 -15.27 1.16 7.60
CA ARG A 99 -15.66 2.44 6.99
C ARG A 99 -14.48 3.40 7.01
N ILE A 100 -14.47 4.34 6.07
CA ILE A 100 -13.42 5.34 5.92
C ILE A 100 -14.07 6.71 5.86
N TYR A 101 -13.58 7.63 6.68
CA TYR A 101 -13.95 9.04 6.64
C TYR A 101 -12.80 9.88 6.09
N ILE A 102 -13.16 11.00 5.49
CA ILE A 102 -12.25 12.07 5.11
C ILE A 102 -12.61 13.30 5.93
N ASP A 103 -11.64 13.86 6.67
CA ASP A 103 -11.80 15.14 7.36
C ASP A 103 -11.15 16.23 6.52
N ASN A 104 -11.92 17.25 6.17
CA ASN A 104 -11.44 18.35 5.33
C ASN A 104 -11.27 19.63 6.14
N TYR A 105 -10.55 20.60 5.59
CA TYR A 105 -10.41 21.93 6.16
C TYR A 105 -10.19 22.96 5.04
N TYR A 106 -10.55 24.22 5.27
CA TYR A 106 -10.16 25.29 4.35
C TYR A 106 -8.68 25.60 4.54
N CYS A 107 -7.87 25.43 3.51
CA CYS A 107 -6.41 25.51 3.58
C CYS A 107 -5.85 26.94 3.39
N ASP A 108 -6.53 27.95 3.94
CA ASP A 108 -6.11 29.36 3.99
C ASP A 108 -5.69 29.99 2.64
N SER A 109 -6.12 29.44 1.51
CA SER A 109 -6.17 30.22 0.27
C SER A 109 -7.15 31.38 0.52
N LYS A 110 -6.79 32.61 0.16
CA LYS A 110 -7.70 33.78 0.23
C LYS A 110 -9.05 33.53 -0.47
N ASP A 111 -9.09 32.51 -1.31
CA ASP A 111 -10.21 32.08 -2.13
C ASP A 111 -10.99 30.88 -1.56
N GLY A 112 -10.63 30.30 -0.41
CA GLY A 112 -11.48 29.27 0.26
C GLY A 112 -11.50 27.87 -0.38
N LEU A 113 -10.40 27.40 -1.00
CA LEU A 113 -10.25 25.99 -1.34
C LEU A 113 -10.24 25.12 -0.08
N SER A 114 -10.76 23.90 -0.23
CA SER A 114 -10.67 22.88 0.80
C SER A 114 -9.44 22.00 0.54
N CYS A 115 -8.93 21.38 1.60
CA CYS A 115 -7.88 20.38 1.51
C CYS A 115 -8.21 19.20 2.43
N PRO A 116 -7.77 17.97 2.11
CA PRO A 116 -7.85 16.86 3.03
C PRO A 116 -6.95 17.16 4.22
N LYS A 117 -7.52 17.08 5.42
CA LYS A 117 -6.76 17.12 6.67
C LYS A 117 -6.30 15.74 7.05
N SER A 118 -7.22 14.78 7.02
CA SER A 118 -6.93 13.40 7.42
C SER A 118 -7.86 12.37 6.76
N ILE A 119 -7.35 11.15 6.69
CA ILE A 119 -8.14 9.95 6.37
C ILE A 119 -8.27 9.13 7.65
N ILE A 120 -9.51 8.79 8.03
CA ILE A 120 -9.83 8.08 9.26
C ILE A 120 -10.46 6.73 8.89
N ILE A 121 -9.70 5.65 9.10
CA ILE A 121 -10.10 4.28 8.81
C ILE A 121 -10.61 3.64 10.09
N PHE A 122 -11.79 3.05 10.05
CA PHE A 122 -12.35 2.23 11.13
C PHE A 122 -12.38 0.78 10.68
N TYR A 123 -11.95 -0.14 11.55
CA TYR A 123 -12.04 -1.57 11.32
C TYR A 123 -12.04 -2.31 12.66
N LYS A 124 -13.01 -3.21 12.84
CA LYS A 124 -13.33 -3.86 14.12
C LYS A 124 -13.50 -2.80 15.21
N SER A 125 -12.81 -2.98 16.34
CA SER A 125 -12.78 -2.04 17.46
C SER A 125 -11.73 -0.93 17.31
N SER A 126 -10.97 -0.91 16.22
CA SER A 126 -9.81 -0.04 16.05
C SER A 126 -10.04 1.05 15.00
N ASN A 127 -9.37 2.18 15.19
CA ASN A 127 -9.33 3.29 14.23
C ASN A 127 -7.90 3.72 13.96
N VAL A 128 -7.64 4.09 12.70
CA VAL A 128 -6.37 4.62 12.23
C VAL A 128 -6.62 5.96 11.58
N MET A 129 -5.90 7.00 12.01
CA MET A 129 -5.96 8.33 11.39
C MET A 129 -4.61 8.64 10.75
N LEU A 130 -4.64 8.88 9.44
CA LEU A 130 -3.49 9.35 8.65
C LEU A 130 -3.64 10.87 8.49
N THR A 131 -2.65 11.64 8.93
CA THR A 131 -2.71 13.11 8.90
C THR A 131 -1.32 13.72 8.69
N ARG A 132 -1.28 15.03 8.42
CA ARG A 132 -0.04 15.81 8.45
C ARG A 132 -0.13 16.89 9.52
N GLU A 133 0.92 17.01 10.32
CA GLU A 133 0.98 17.98 11.42
C GLU A 133 2.29 18.77 11.40
N LEU A 134 2.22 20.02 11.83
CA LEU A 134 3.39 20.88 11.98
C LEU A 134 4.15 20.49 13.24
N MET A 135 5.27 19.78 13.09
CA MET A 135 6.13 19.36 14.19
C MET A 135 7.49 20.02 14.07
N ASN A 136 7.87 20.82 15.06
CA ASN A 136 9.14 21.60 15.08
C ASN A 136 9.31 22.46 13.81
N GLY A 137 8.23 23.10 13.34
CA GLY A 137 8.24 23.96 12.15
C GLY A 137 8.28 23.21 10.81
N VAL A 138 8.19 21.87 10.81
CA VAL A 138 8.17 21.04 9.60
C VAL A 138 6.88 20.24 9.55
N MET A 139 6.16 20.29 8.42
CA MET A 139 4.98 19.47 8.18
C MET A 139 5.38 18.00 8.00
N LYS A 140 5.00 17.15 8.96
CA LYS A 140 5.32 15.71 8.96
C LYS A 140 4.08 14.85 8.82
N ASN A 141 4.26 13.68 8.24
CA ASN A 141 3.27 12.62 8.27
C ASN A 141 3.15 12.09 9.72
N VAL A 142 1.94 11.99 10.23
CA VAL A 142 1.63 11.49 11.57
C VAL A 142 0.51 10.46 11.46
N ILE A 143 0.71 9.32 12.13
CA ILE A 143 -0.25 8.22 12.13
C ILE A 143 -0.69 7.95 13.56
N TYR A 144 -2.01 7.98 13.78
CA TYR A 144 -2.60 7.61 15.06
C TYR A 144 -3.27 6.24 14.94
N PHE A 145 -3.03 5.37 15.92
CA PHE A 145 -3.77 4.13 16.12
C PHE A 145 -4.50 4.22 17.46
N ASN A 146 -5.83 4.18 17.44
CA ASN A 146 -6.68 4.34 18.63
C ASN A 146 -6.31 5.59 19.45
N GLY A 147 -6.09 6.71 18.77
CA GLY A 147 -5.75 8.00 19.38
C GLY A 147 -4.31 8.14 19.87
N LYS A 148 -3.44 7.15 19.66
CA LYS A 148 -2.02 7.22 20.04
C LYS A 148 -1.13 7.27 18.80
N ILE A 149 -0.13 8.15 18.81
CA ILE A 149 0.86 8.21 17.74
C ILE A 149 1.63 6.88 17.69
N VAL A 150 1.74 6.30 16.50
CA VAL A 150 2.53 5.10 16.22
C VAL A 150 3.61 5.41 15.19
N GLN A 151 4.71 4.66 15.26
CA GLN A 151 5.75 4.70 14.24
C GLN A 151 5.35 3.80 13.06
N PRO A 152 5.90 4.02 11.86
CA PRO A 152 5.71 3.12 10.71
C PRO A 152 6.21 1.71 11.00
N VAL A 153 5.80 0.73 10.18
CA VAL A 153 6.05 -0.71 10.39
C VAL A 153 5.33 -1.20 11.66
N PHE A 154 4.04 -0.85 11.75
CA PHE A 154 3.18 -1.18 12.88
C PHE A 154 2.11 -2.18 12.45
N LYS A 155 1.95 -3.26 13.23
CA LYS A 155 0.94 -4.30 12.98
C LYS A 155 0.16 -4.59 14.26
N LYS A 156 -1.16 -4.38 14.22
CA LYS A 156 -2.05 -4.67 15.35
C LYS A 156 -3.49 -4.84 14.90
N ASP A 157 -4.23 -5.74 15.54
CA ASP A 157 -5.67 -5.99 15.28
C ASP A 157 -6.00 -6.31 13.82
N GLY A 158 -5.07 -6.99 13.11
CA GLY A 158 -5.21 -7.31 11.69
C GLY A 158 -4.96 -6.13 10.74
N ILE A 159 -4.50 -5.00 11.25
CA ILE A 159 -4.16 -3.79 10.48
C ILE A 159 -2.63 -3.66 10.43
N SER A 160 -2.10 -3.48 9.23
CA SER A 160 -0.70 -3.17 8.95
C SER A 160 -0.56 -1.73 8.51
N ILE A 161 0.40 -1.01 9.07
CA ILE A 161 0.68 0.39 8.80
C ILE A 161 2.15 0.53 8.44
N SER A 162 2.43 1.15 7.30
CA SER A 162 3.79 1.48 6.87
C SER A 162 3.86 2.87 6.26
N MET A 163 5.09 3.30 5.98
CA MET A 163 5.37 4.47 5.15
C MET A 163 6.27 4.03 4.02
N LEU A 164 5.92 4.41 2.81
CA LEU A 164 6.65 4.02 1.63
C LEU A 164 6.65 5.18 0.63
N GLY A 165 7.85 5.62 0.26
CA GLY A 165 8.02 6.82 -0.55
C GLY A 165 7.35 8.02 0.11
N ILE A 166 6.43 8.67 -0.60
CA ILE A 166 5.66 9.81 -0.08
C ILE A 166 4.40 9.41 0.72
N ASN A 167 4.03 8.13 0.71
CA ASN A 167 2.73 7.65 1.17
C ASN A 167 2.78 7.09 2.60
N MET A 168 1.78 7.45 3.40
CA MET A 168 1.33 6.62 4.53
C MET A 168 0.42 5.53 3.97
N ILE A 169 0.62 4.28 4.39
CA ILE A 169 -0.12 3.11 3.87
C ILE A 169 -0.77 2.36 5.03
N VAL A 170 -2.04 2.02 4.85
CA VAL A 170 -2.80 1.11 5.71
C VAL A 170 -3.28 -0.06 4.88
N GLU A 171 -2.90 -1.26 5.29
CA GLU A 171 -3.32 -2.53 4.69
C GLU A 171 -4.11 -3.35 5.71
N ILE A 172 -5.22 -3.93 5.28
CA ILE A 172 -6.05 -4.82 6.10
C ILE A 172 -6.16 -6.16 5.37
N PRO A 173 -5.21 -7.10 5.55
CA PRO A 173 -5.09 -8.30 4.73
C PRO A 173 -6.33 -9.19 4.71
N GLU A 174 -7.04 -9.28 5.84
CA GLU A 174 -8.27 -10.10 5.96
C GLU A 174 -9.34 -9.70 4.94
N ILE A 175 -9.46 -8.40 4.66
CA ILE A 175 -10.41 -7.85 3.69
C ILE A 175 -9.73 -7.36 2.41
N ASP A 176 -8.41 -7.52 2.31
CA ASP A 176 -7.57 -7.10 1.20
C ASP A 176 -7.81 -5.62 0.80
N ALA A 177 -8.00 -4.75 1.81
CA ALA A 177 -8.15 -3.32 1.63
C ALA A 177 -6.80 -2.61 1.76
N THR A 178 -6.51 -1.70 0.84
CA THR A 178 -5.33 -0.83 0.89
C THR A 178 -5.75 0.63 0.79
N ILE A 179 -5.32 1.43 1.75
CA ILE A 179 -5.58 2.87 1.82
C ILE A 179 -4.23 3.59 1.85
N THR A 180 -4.05 4.57 0.97
CA THR A 180 -2.85 5.42 0.97
C THR A 180 -3.22 6.87 1.18
N PHE A 181 -2.35 7.63 1.84
CA PHE A 181 -2.50 9.07 2.01
C PHE A 181 -1.14 9.77 2.04
N SER A 182 -0.95 10.80 1.21
CA SER A 182 0.26 11.65 1.18
C SER A 182 0.03 13.05 1.78
N GLY A 183 -1.14 13.29 2.37
CA GLY A 183 -1.56 14.57 2.94
C GLY A 183 -2.52 15.36 2.04
N LEU A 184 -2.27 15.37 0.73
CA LEU A 184 -3.20 15.99 -0.23
C LEU A 184 -3.81 14.97 -1.18
N ILE A 185 -3.26 13.75 -1.25
CA ILE A 185 -3.70 12.71 -2.16
C ILE A 185 -4.05 11.47 -1.36
N PHE A 186 -5.18 10.86 -1.66
CA PHE A 186 -5.56 9.56 -1.13
C PHE A 186 -5.91 8.57 -2.24
N SER A 187 -5.73 7.28 -1.95
CA SER A 187 -6.25 6.18 -2.74
C SER A 187 -6.88 5.14 -1.82
N VAL A 188 -8.03 4.63 -2.21
CA VAL A 188 -8.70 3.50 -1.56
C VAL A 188 -8.88 2.40 -2.59
N LYS A 189 -8.27 1.24 -2.32
CA LYS A 189 -8.34 0.05 -3.19
C LYS A 189 -9.06 -1.06 -2.44
N LEU A 190 -10.16 -1.51 -3.02
CA LEU A 190 -10.99 -2.60 -2.50
C LEU A 190 -11.20 -3.67 -3.58
N PRO A 191 -11.14 -4.97 -3.24
CA PRO A 191 -11.37 -6.05 -4.19
C PRO A 191 -12.88 -6.24 -4.42
N PHE A 192 -13.25 -6.40 -5.69
CA PHE A 192 -14.64 -6.60 -6.09
C PHE A 192 -15.24 -7.88 -5.51
N SER A 193 -14.48 -8.98 -5.46
CA SER A 193 -14.88 -10.22 -4.76
C SER A 193 -15.36 -10.03 -3.32
N LYS A 194 -14.93 -8.98 -2.61
CA LYS A 194 -15.35 -8.70 -1.23
C LYS A 194 -16.31 -7.53 -1.10
N PHE A 195 -16.14 -6.47 -1.88
CA PHE A 195 -16.87 -5.20 -1.75
C PHE A 195 -17.81 -4.89 -2.93
N GLY A 196 -17.82 -5.73 -3.94
CA GLY A 196 -18.69 -5.61 -5.10
C GLY A 196 -20.15 -5.44 -4.68
N ASN A 197 -20.79 -4.41 -5.23
CA ASN A 197 -22.18 -4.04 -4.95
C ASN A 197 -22.46 -3.69 -3.47
N ASN A 198 -21.43 -3.39 -2.66
CA ASN A 198 -21.59 -3.21 -1.21
C ASN A 198 -20.88 -1.95 -0.66
N THR A 199 -20.62 -0.93 -1.49
CA THR A 199 -20.03 0.35 -1.04
C THR A 199 -20.95 1.52 -1.31
N GLU A 200 -20.87 2.53 -0.43
CA GLU A 200 -21.53 3.84 -0.57
C GLU A 200 -20.66 4.93 0.09
N GLY A 201 -20.90 6.20 -0.22
CA GLY A 201 -20.09 7.34 0.25
C GLY A 201 -19.60 8.23 -0.90
N GLN A 202 -18.62 9.10 -0.62
CA GLN A 202 -17.98 9.93 -1.65
C GLN A 202 -17.32 9.10 -2.77
N CYS A 203 -16.79 7.91 -2.46
CA CYS A 203 -16.20 7.03 -3.47
C CYS A 203 -17.22 6.28 -4.34
N GLY A 204 -18.53 6.46 -4.12
CA GLY A 204 -19.57 5.80 -4.90
C GLY A 204 -19.72 4.30 -4.64
N THR A 205 -20.26 3.60 -5.63
CA THR A 205 -20.55 2.17 -5.62
C THR A 205 -19.44 1.38 -6.32
N CYS A 206 -19.22 0.14 -5.89
CA CYS A 206 -18.24 -0.76 -6.50
C CYS A 206 -19.00 -1.77 -7.36
N THR A 207 -19.60 -1.31 -8.47
CA THR A 207 -20.57 -2.10 -9.27
C THR A 207 -20.12 -2.26 -10.72
N ASN A 208 -19.01 -1.65 -11.12
CA ASN A 208 -18.57 -1.50 -12.50
C ASN A 208 -19.61 -0.76 -13.37
N ASN A 209 -20.37 0.16 -12.76
CA ASN A 209 -21.42 0.93 -13.40
C ASN A 209 -21.31 2.40 -13.01
N ARG A 210 -21.30 3.29 -14.00
CA ARG A 210 -21.14 4.73 -13.76
C ARG A 210 -22.44 5.43 -13.38
N SER A 211 -23.57 4.77 -13.56
CA SER A 211 -24.90 5.38 -13.43
C SER A 211 -25.46 5.40 -12.01
N ASP A 212 -24.89 4.61 -11.10
CA ASP A 212 -25.29 4.44 -9.70
C ASP A 212 -24.31 5.05 -8.69
N GLU A 213 -23.21 5.64 -9.16
CA GLU A 213 -22.16 6.21 -8.31
C GLU A 213 -22.64 7.32 -7.38
N CYS A 214 -23.57 8.16 -7.85
CA CYS A 214 -24.04 9.31 -7.08
C CYS A 214 -25.24 8.91 -6.19
N ARG A 215 -25.01 7.94 -5.29
CA ARG A 215 -26.01 7.35 -4.38
C ARG A 215 -26.10 8.09 -3.05
N LEU A 216 -27.29 8.55 -2.67
CA LEU A 216 -27.57 9.19 -1.38
C LEU A 216 -27.59 8.17 -0.21
N PRO A 217 -27.43 8.62 1.05
CA PRO A 217 -27.58 7.76 2.23
C PRO A 217 -28.94 7.05 2.31
N SER A 218 -29.97 7.64 1.71
CA SER A 218 -31.33 7.08 1.67
C SER A 218 -31.50 5.89 0.72
N GLY A 219 -30.51 5.57 -0.11
CA GLY A 219 -30.67 4.58 -1.17
C GLY A 219 -30.81 5.15 -2.57
N LYS A 220 -31.28 6.40 -2.66
CA LYS A 220 -31.66 7.01 -3.94
C LYS A 220 -30.44 7.42 -4.75
N ILE A 221 -30.42 7.04 -6.02
CA ILE A 221 -29.43 7.51 -7.00
C ILE A 221 -29.91 8.86 -7.57
N ILE A 222 -29.01 9.83 -7.65
CA ILE A 222 -29.24 11.13 -8.30
C ILE A 222 -28.21 11.37 -9.40
N SER A 223 -28.42 12.37 -10.25
CA SER A 223 -27.55 12.62 -11.40
C SER A 223 -26.28 13.41 -11.10
N SER A 224 -26.13 13.94 -9.88
CA SER A 224 -25.04 14.86 -9.52
C SER A 224 -24.32 14.41 -8.26
N CYS A 225 -23.10 13.90 -8.42
CA CYS A 225 -22.22 13.52 -7.32
C CYS A 225 -21.86 14.71 -6.42
N PRO A 226 -21.62 15.94 -6.94
CA PRO A 226 -21.46 17.12 -6.08
C PRO A 226 -22.67 17.40 -5.17
N GLN A 227 -23.90 17.18 -5.66
CA GLN A 227 -25.10 17.33 -4.83
C GLN A 227 -25.21 16.19 -3.81
N MET A 228 -24.87 14.96 -4.20
CA MET A 228 -24.85 13.80 -3.31
C MET A 228 -23.86 13.99 -2.17
N ALA A 229 -22.69 14.54 -2.47
CA ALA A 229 -21.57 14.67 -1.55
C ALA A 229 -21.92 15.38 -0.24
N HIS A 230 -22.78 16.41 -0.29
CA HIS A 230 -23.25 17.11 0.92
C HIS A 230 -23.99 16.20 1.91
N HIS A 231 -24.67 15.17 1.42
CA HIS A 231 -25.48 14.29 2.26
C HIS A 231 -24.66 13.23 3.01
N TRP A 232 -23.38 13.09 2.69
CA TRP A 232 -22.48 12.15 3.34
C TRP A 232 -21.73 12.78 4.53
N GLU A 233 -22.21 13.91 5.04
CA GLU A 233 -21.63 14.57 6.22
C GLU A 233 -21.76 13.67 7.46
N VAL A 234 -20.73 13.72 8.31
CA VAL A 234 -20.70 13.04 9.60
C VAL A 234 -20.85 14.08 10.69
N ASP A 235 -21.86 13.91 11.54
CA ASP A 235 -22.03 14.72 12.73
C ASP A 235 -20.78 14.61 13.63
N ASN A 236 -20.14 15.75 13.89
CA ASN A 236 -18.94 15.83 14.71
C ASN A 236 -19.14 16.90 15.78
N ASP A 237 -19.31 16.49 17.04
CA ASP A 237 -19.54 17.41 18.17
C ASP A 237 -18.46 18.50 18.32
N ASN A 238 -17.25 18.25 17.81
CA ASN A 238 -16.11 19.18 17.90
C ASN A 238 -15.97 20.15 16.72
N LYS A 239 -16.71 19.96 15.63
CA LYS A 239 -16.75 20.89 14.48
C LYS A 239 -18.19 21.32 14.28
N SER A 240 -18.48 22.61 14.45
CA SER A 240 -19.78 23.16 14.05
C SER A 240 -19.87 23.17 12.52
N CYS A 241 -20.30 22.04 11.98
CA CYS A 241 -20.73 21.89 10.61
C CYS A 241 -22.20 22.27 10.55
N HIS A 242 -22.52 23.37 9.85
CA HIS A 242 -23.88 23.89 9.86
C HIS A 242 -24.78 23.06 8.93
N VAL A 243 -25.77 22.39 9.51
CA VAL A 243 -26.85 21.61 8.85
C VAL A 243 -27.79 22.47 7.99
N THR A 244 -27.59 23.79 7.97
CA THR A 244 -28.31 24.65 7.00
C THR A 244 -27.64 24.42 5.66
N PRO A 245 -28.35 24.08 4.55
CA PRO A 245 -27.71 24.03 3.24
C PRO A 245 -26.97 25.36 3.11
N PRO A 246 -25.62 25.35 3.10
CA PRO A 246 -24.90 26.60 3.17
C PRO A 246 -25.40 27.44 2.00
N PRO A 247 -25.53 28.78 2.14
CA PRO A 247 -25.66 29.61 0.96
C PRO A 247 -24.54 29.15 0.04
N ILE A 248 -24.91 28.58 -1.12
CA ILE A 248 -24.03 27.81 -2.01
C ILE A 248 -22.62 28.35 -1.81
N VAL A 249 -21.74 27.61 -1.10
CA VAL A 249 -20.35 28.04 -1.01
C VAL A 249 -19.90 27.94 -2.45
N THR A 250 -19.99 29.09 -3.12
CA THR A 250 -19.82 29.15 -4.55
C THR A 250 -18.36 28.85 -4.73
N THR A 251 -18.08 27.78 -5.46
CA THR A 251 -16.74 27.55 -5.98
C THR A 251 -16.20 28.90 -6.44
N PRO A 252 -15.04 29.33 -5.92
CA PRO A 252 -14.53 30.67 -6.18
C PRO A 252 -14.55 30.93 -7.69
N PRO A 253 -14.95 32.13 -8.14
CA PRO A 253 -14.94 32.41 -9.56
C PRO A 253 -13.51 32.23 -10.09
N PRO A 254 -13.33 31.59 -11.25
CA PRO A 254 -12.01 31.45 -11.84
C PRO A 254 -11.46 32.85 -12.18
N SER A 255 -10.15 33.02 -12.04
CA SER A 255 -9.45 34.24 -12.44
C SER A 255 -9.65 34.51 -13.94
N PRO A 256 -10.02 35.74 -14.35
CA PRO A 256 -10.29 36.10 -15.75
C PRO A 256 -9.06 36.00 -16.66
N HIS A 257 -7.85 35.99 -16.08
CA HIS A 257 -6.58 35.80 -16.80
C HIS A 257 -5.84 34.55 -16.34
N CYS A 258 -6.59 33.46 -16.10
CA CYS A 258 -6.02 32.20 -15.67
C CYS A 258 -5.00 31.66 -16.68
N LYS A 259 -3.75 31.52 -16.22
CA LYS A 259 -2.69 30.80 -16.93
C LYS A 259 -2.26 29.62 -16.07
N THR A 260 -2.36 28.43 -16.63
CA THR A 260 -2.06 27.17 -15.96
C THR A 260 -0.92 26.44 -16.69
N PRO A 261 0.30 26.98 -16.68
CA PRO A 261 1.42 26.42 -17.44
C PRO A 261 1.76 24.99 -17.01
N LEU A 262 1.67 24.67 -15.71
CA LEU A 262 1.97 23.33 -15.21
C LEU A 262 0.91 22.30 -15.66
N CYS A 263 -0.36 22.69 -15.71
CA CYS A 263 -1.42 21.80 -16.20
C CYS A 263 -1.21 21.34 -17.64
N LYS A 264 -0.53 22.13 -18.47
CA LYS A 264 -0.20 21.74 -19.85
C LYS A 264 0.74 20.52 -19.89
N LEU A 265 1.53 20.26 -18.83
CA LEU A 265 2.39 19.08 -18.76
C LEU A 265 1.57 17.79 -18.83
N ILE A 266 0.40 17.73 -18.19
CA ILE A 266 -0.49 16.55 -18.18
C ILE A 266 -0.82 16.09 -19.60
N LYS A 267 -1.01 17.02 -20.54
CA LYS A 267 -1.33 16.74 -21.95
C LYS A 267 -0.12 16.82 -22.89
N SER A 268 1.08 16.97 -22.34
CA SER A 268 2.31 17.09 -23.11
C SER A 268 2.96 15.72 -23.38
N LYS A 269 4.01 15.72 -24.21
CA LYS A 269 4.88 14.56 -24.45
C LYS A 269 5.50 13.95 -23.19
N VAL A 270 5.59 14.71 -22.09
CA VAL A 270 6.10 14.18 -20.82
C VAL A 270 5.22 13.04 -20.30
N PHE A 271 3.90 13.16 -20.46
CA PHE A 271 2.93 12.18 -19.99
C PHE A 271 2.31 11.33 -21.11
N GLU A 272 2.71 11.55 -22.37
CA GLU A 272 2.24 10.80 -23.55
C GLU A 272 2.27 9.27 -23.36
N PRO A 273 3.30 8.65 -22.73
CA PRO A 273 3.28 7.20 -22.50
C PRO A 273 2.10 6.70 -21.65
N CYS A 274 1.46 7.57 -20.88
CA CYS A 274 0.35 7.24 -19.99
C CYS A 274 -1.03 7.54 -20.58
N HIS A 275 -1.13 8.37 -21.62
CA HIS A 275 -2.40 8.86 -22.16
C HIS A 275 -3.30 7.73 -22.69
N ASP A 276 -2.69 6.68 -23.26
CA ASP A 276 -3.41 5.53 -23.82
C ASP A 276 -3.98 4.59 -22.73
N VAL A 277 -3.41 4.64 -21.52
CA VAL A 277 -3.81 3.76 -20.41
C VAL A 277 -4.68 4.50 -19.40
N ILE A 278 -4.52 5.82 -19.29
CA ILE A 278 -5.30 6.67 -18.38
C ILE A 278 -5.68 7.95 -19.10
N PRO A 279 -6.98 8.19 -19.29
CA PRO A 279 -7.45 9.45 -19.85
C PRO A 279 -6.94 10.65 -19.02
N PRO A 280 -6.22 11.61 -19.61
CA PRO A 280 -5.65 12.75 -18.88
C PRO A 280 -6.69 13.79 -18.45
N ASP A 281 -7.90 13.73 -19.00
CA ASP A 281 -8.89 14.81 -18.89
C ASP A 281 -9.36 15.13 -17.46
N PRO A 282 -9.67 14.16 -16.58
CA PRO A 282 -10.02 14.44 -15.19
C PRO A 282 -8.91 15.21 -14.45
N TYR A 283 -7.66 14.76 -14.58
CA TYR A 283 -6.50 15.36 -13.93
C TYR A 283 -6.17 16.74 -14.50
N PHE A 284 -6.29 16.92 -15.82
CA PHE A 284 -6.13 18.23 -16.45
C PHE A 284 -7.20 19.22 -15.99
N LYS A 285 -8.47 18.79 -15.93
CA LYS A 285 -9.57 19.63 -15.44
C LYS A 285 -9.38 20.03 -13.98
N GLY A 286 -8.99 19.09 -13.12
CA GLY A 286 -8.68 19.37 -11.72
C GLY A 286 -7.53 20.37 -11.58
N CYS A 287 -6.45 20.17 -12.34
CA CYS A 287 -5.31 21.08 -12.34
C CYS A 287 -5.70 22.51 -12.74
N VAL A 288 -6.47 22.66 -13.83
CA VAL A 288 -6.94 23.97 -14.29
C VAL A 288 -7.88 24.59 -13.26
N PHE A 289 -8.74 23.77 -12.64
CA PHE A 289 -9.63 24.23 -11.58
C PHE A 289 -8.85 24.89 -10.44
N ASP A 290 -7.79 24.25 -9.97
CA ASP A 290 -6.94 24.73 -8.87
C ASP A 290 -6.14 25.98 -9.28
N GLY A 291 -5.41 25.90 -10.40
CA GLY A 291 -4.56 26.99 -10.87
C GLY A 291 -5.30 28.23 -11.36
N CYS A 292 -6.61 28.14 -11.63
CA CYS A 292 -7.44 29.31 -11.92
C CYS A 292 -8.03 29.97 -10.68
N ARG A 293 -7.92 29.36 -9.49
CA ARG A 293 -8.56 29.86 -8.26
C ARG A 293 -7.57 30.27 -7.20
N VAL A 294 -6.35 29.76 -7.26
CA VAL A 294 -5.29 30.12 -6.33
C VAL A 294 -4.11 30.68 -7.10
N SER A 295 -3.56 31.78 -6.59
CA SER A 295 -2.43 32.48 -7.20
C SER A 295 -1.10 31.72 -7.09
N ASP A 296 -0.96 30.88 -6.06
CA ASP A 296 0.21 30.01 -5.89
C ASP A 296 0.19 28.89 -6.93
N GLU A 297 1.14 28.90 -7.86
CA GLU A 297 1.24 27.88 -8.91
C GLU A 297 1.47 26.46 -8.36
N SER A 298 2.03 26.33 -7.15
CA SER A 298 2.34 25.03 -6.55
C SER A 298 1.11 24.18 -6.23
N VAL A 299 -0.08 24.78 -6.18
CA VAL A 299 -1.35 24.04 -6.04
C VAL A 299 -1.62 23.11 -7.22
N GLN A 300 -1.07 23.41 -8.40
CA GLN A 300 -1.19 22.57 -9.60
C GLN A 300 -0.39 21.26 -9.47
N CYS A 301 0.57 21.19 -8.53
CA CYS A 301 1.45 20.03 -8.35
C CYS A 301 0.69 18.78 -7.88
N SER A 302 -0.38 18.93 -7.09
CA SER A 302 -1.19 17.78 -6.62
C SER A 302 -1.82 17.00 -7.77
N SER A 303 -2.30 17.71 -8.80
CA SER A 303 -2.88 17.09 -10.00
C SER A 303 -1.83 16.38 -10.85
N LEU A 304 -0.62 16.94 -10.94
CA LEU A 304 0.51 16.29 -11.62
C LEU A 304 0.97 15.04 -10.87
N GLU A 305 1.12 15.13 -9.55
CA GLU A 305 1.51 14.04 -8.67
C GLU A 305 0.49 12.90 -8.69
N MET A 306 -0.81 13.22 -8.65
CA MET A 306 -1.87 12.22 -8.78
C MET A 306 -1.80 11.52 -10.14
N TYR A 307 -1.65 12.26 -11.24
CA TYR A 307 -1.60 11.64 -12.55
C TYR A 307 -0.35 10.75 -12.70
N ALA A 308 0.82 11.21 -12.24
CA ALA A 308 2.04 10.40 -12.20
C ALA A 308 1.88 9.14 -11.34
N THR A 309 1.20 9.25 -10.18
CA THR A 309 0.90 8.11 -9.31
C THR A 309 0.03 7.08 -10.01
N GLU A 310 -0.99 7.52 -10.76
CA GLU A 310 -1.87 6.62 -11.51
C GLU A 310 -1.17 5.95 -12.70
N CYS A 311 -0.25 6.67 -13.36
CA CYS A 311 0.63 6.11 -14.39
C CYS A 311 1.55 5.03 -13.80
N ALA A 312 2.19 5.33 -12.67
CA ALA A 312 3.06 4.39 -11.95
C ALA A 312 2.30 3.13 -11.52
N ALA A 313 1.04 3.26 -11.10
CA ALA A 313 0.17 2.13 -10.77
C ALA A 313 -0.13 1.21 -11.97
N ARG A 314 0.07 1.68 -13.20
CA ARG A 314 0.00 0.90 -14.46
C ARG A 314 1.38 0.53 -15.01
N GLY A 315 2.43 0.67 -14.20
CA GLY A 315 3.81 0.34 -14.58
C GLY A 315 4.49 1.38 -15.47
N ILE A 316 3.88 2.56 -15.66
CA ILE A 316 4.40 3.62 -16.52
C ILE A 316 5.06 4.67 -15.63
N CYS A 317 6.39 4.65 -15.58
CA CYS A 317 7.17 5.60 -14.80
C CYS A 317 7.33 6.94 -15.53
N ILE A 318 6.89 8.03 -14.91
CA ILE A 318 7.03 9.39 -15.43
C ILE A 318 7.85 10.25 -14.45
N ASP A 319 9.07 10.62 -14.81
CA ASP A 319 9.88 11.58 -14.02
C ASP A 319 9.51 13.03 -14.36
N TRP A 320 8.51 13.54 -13.63
CA TRP A 320 7.81 14.78 -13.97
C TRP A 320 8.30 16.01 -13.21
N ARG A 321 8.81 15.88 -11.98
CA ARG A 321 9.15 17.05 -11.13
C ARG A 321 10.22 17.94 -11.74
N GLY A 322 11.21 17.36 -12.41
CA GLY A 322 12.23 18.12 -13.13
C GLY A 322 11.70 18.95 -14.30
N LYS A 323 10.45 18.73 -14.73
CA LYS A 323 9.79 19.44 -15.85
C LYS A 323 8.96 20.63 -15.40
N THR A 324 8.88 20.90 -14.10
CA THR A 324 8.05 21.98 -13.52
C THR A 324 8.83 23.26 -13.21
N ASN A 325 10.06 23.41 -13.72
CA ASN A 325 10.91 24.58 -13.46
C ASN A 325 11.05 24.93 -11.96
N PHE A 326 11.25 23.90 -11.12
CA PHE A 326 11.36 23.99 -9.65
C PHE A 326 10.10 24.41 -8.89
N THR A 327 8.94 24.54 -9.53
CA THR A 327 7.67 24.87 -8.84
C THR A 327 7.12 23.72 -7.98
N CYS A 328 7.41 22.46 -8.33
CA CYS A 328 6.93 21.27 -7.61
C CYS A 328 8.09 20.44 -7.01
N PRO A 329 8.98 21.02 -6.18
CA PRO A 329 10.14 20.30 -5.67
C PRO A 329 9.72 19.24 -4.66
N TYR A 330 10.52 18.17 -4.54
CA TYR A 330 10.42 17.21 -3.46
C TYR A 330 11.78 17.01 -2.83
N ASN A 331 11.90 17.43 -1.57
CA ASN A 331 13.18 17.46 -0.86
C ASN A 331 13.33 16.21 -0.01
N CYS A 332 14.38 15.44 -0.29
CA CYS A 332 14.68 14.24 0.47
C CYS A 332 15.56 14.53 1.70
N PRO A 333 15.38 13.79 2.80
CA PRO A 333 16.30 13.83 3.93
C PRO A 333 17.74 13.51 3.53
N THR A 334 18.69 14.01 4.31
CA THR A 334 20.13 13.74 4.13
C THR A 334 20.37 12.23 3.97
N ASN A 335 21.21 11.85 3.00
CA ASN A 335 21.58 10.47 2.63
C ASN A 335 20.55 9.68 1.79
N THR A 336 19.44 10.30 1.40
CA THR A 336 18.48 9.70 0.46
C THR A 336 18.37 10.54 -0.81
N VAL A 337 17.95 9.92 -1.91
CA VAL A 337 17.76 10.57 -3.21
C VAL A 337 16.31 10.46 -3.64
N TYR A 338 15.79 11.51 -4.27
CA TYR A 338 14.48 11.48 -4.88
C TYR A 338 14.47 10.49 -6.04
N LYS A 339 13.42 9.66 -6.12
CA LYS A 339 13.09 8.87 -7.30
C LYS A 339 11.62 9.06 -7.62
N ALA A 340 11.33 9.38 -8.89
CA ALA A 340 9.96 9.37 -9.41
C ALA A 340 9.31 7.98 -9.28
N CYS A 341 10.13 6.93 -9.35
CA CYS A 341 9.70 5.53 -9.33
C CYS A 341 10.72 4.68 -8.57
N GLY A 342 10.53 4.48 -7.28
CA GLY A 342 11.25 3.46 -6.50
C GLY A 342 10.37 2.24 -6.26
N SER A 343 11.00 1.08 -6.01
CA SER A 343 10.28 -0.17 -5.71
C SER A 343 9.33 0.00 -4.54
N ILE A 344 8.13 -0.57 -4.63
CA ILE A 344 7.22 -0.66 -3.47
C ILE A 344 7.75 -1.58 -2.36
N ASN A 345 8.68 -2.46 -2.71
CA ASN A 345 9.40 -3.34 -1.78
C ASN A 345 10.90 -3.01 -1.89
N PRO A 346 11.37 -1.90 -1.31
CA PRO A 346 12.79 -1.55 -1.35
C PRO A 346 13.61 -2.53 -0.48
N PRO A 347 14.83 -2.89 -0.90
CA PRO A 347 15.69 -3.75 -0.10
C PRO A 347 16.07 -3.07 1.22
N THR A 348 16.07 -3.85 2.29
CA THR A 348 16.35 -3.40 3.65
C THR A 348 17.06 -4.49 4.44
N CYS A 349 17.86 -4.07 5.43
CA CYS A 349 18.51 -4.95 6.39
C CYS A 349 17.58 -5.47 7.48
N ASP A 350 16.40 -4.87 7.62
CA ASP A 350 15.43 -5.21 8.65
C ASP A 350 14.56 -6.40 8.22
N PRO A 351 14.64 -7.58 8.88
CA PRO A 351 13.79 -8.72 8.55
C PRO A 351 12.32 -8.50 8.93
N SER A 352 12.01 -7.47 9.71
CA SER A 352 10.63 -7.12 10.11
C SER A 352 9.93 -6.15 9.17
N SER A 353 10.58 -5.79 8.05
CA SER A 353 10.02 -4.91 7.02
C SER A 353 8.67 -5.40 6.49
N VAL A 354 7.80 -4.48 6.12
CA VAL A 354 6.54 -4.78 5.47
C VAL A 354 6.81 -5.15 4.01
N GLU A 355 6.35 -6.33 3.62
CA GLU A 355 6.32 -6.74 2.22
C GLU A 355 4.94 -6.43 1.66
N HIS A 356 4.89 -5.45 0.77
CA HIS A 356 3.70 -5.07 0.03
C HIS A 356 3.42 -6.08 -1.07
N SER A 357 2.15 -6.41 -1.27
CA SER A 357 1.76 -7.43 -2.25
C SER A 357 2.04 -6.99 -3.68
N GLY A 358 2.73 -7.85 -4.44
CA GLY A 358 3.01 -7.67 -5.86
C GLY A 358 4.28 -6.88 -6.17
N TYR A 359 4.37 -6.39 -7.41
CA TYR A 359 5.47 -5.59 -7.91
C TYR A 359 4.92 -4.26 -8.41
N GLY A 360 5.59 -3.17 -8.08
CA GLY A 360 5.16 -1.84 -8.46
C GLY A 360 6.20 -0.80 -8.10
N VAL A 361 5.91 0.44 -8.48
CA VAL A 361 6.75 1.58 -8.16
C VAL A 361 5.93 2.68 -7.49
N THR A 362 6.58 3.46 -6.64
CA THR A 362 6.02 4.65 -6.01
C THR A 362 7.06 5.75 -5.97
N GLU A 363 6.58 6.98 -6.01
CA GLU A 363 7.40 8.17 -5.87
C GLU A 363 7.86 8.35 -4.41
N GLY A 364 9.09 8.86 -4.21
CA GLY A 364 9.57 9.28 -2.90
C GLY A 364 11.09 9.30 -2.76
N CYS A 365 11.57 9.16 -1.52
CA CYS A 365 12.99 9.15 -1.18
C CYS A 365 13.49 7.72 -0.99
N PHE A 366 14.59 7.39 -1.65
CA PHE A 366 15.18 6.06 -1.63
C PHE A 366 16.69 6.15 -1.41
N CYS A 367 17.30 5.03 -1.02
CA CYS A 367 18.75 4.97 -0.97
C CYS A 367 19.38 5.15 -2.37
N PRO A 368 20.57 5.79 -2.42
CA PRO A 368 21.38 5.84 -3.62
C PRO A 368 21.68 4.45 -4.18
N GLU A 369 22.12 4.40 -5.43
CA GLU A 369 22.55 3.16 -6.06
C GLU A 369 23.67 2.48 -5.27
N GLY A 370 23.59 1.15 -5.10
CA GLY A 370 24.55 0.37 -4.31
C GLY A 370 24.35 0.45 -2.78
N GLN A 371 23.27 1.10 -2.30
CA GLN A 371 22.92 1.15 -0.88
C GLN A 371 21.48 0.69 -0.64
N ILE A 372 21.22 0.24 0.58
CA ILE A 372 19.92 -0.25 1.05
C ILE A 372 19.58 0.38 2.39
N PHE A 373 18.29 0.40 2.74
CA PHE A 373 17.87 0.94 4.03
C PHE A 373 18.33 0.03 5.18
N ILE A 374 18.78 0.61 6.30
CA ILE A 374 19.03 -0.19 7.51
C ILE A 374 17.72 -0.68 8.12
N ARG A 375 16.68 0.16 8.08
CA ARG A 375 15.27 -0.15 8.40
C ARG A 375 14.37 0.66 7.49
N GLU A 376 13.17 0.13 7.22
CA GLU A 376 12.18 0.75 6.33
C GLU A 376 11.75 2.15 6.80
N ASP A 377 11.66 2.36 8.10
CA ASP A 377 11.28 3.65 8.72
C ASP A 377 12.43 4.65 8.85
N SER A 378 13.65 4.27 8.42
CA SER A 378 14.86 5.06 8.63
C SER A 378 15.34 5.73 7.35
N ASN A 379 15.92 6.93 7.50
CA ASN A 379 16.61 7.63 6.41
C ASN A 379 18.11 7.27 6.33
N ILE A 380 18.49 6.10 6.84
CA ILE A 380 19.89 5.67 6.92
C ILE A 380 20.13 4.59 5.88
N CYS A 381 21.03 4.89 4.95
CA CYS A 381 21.45 4.00 3.88
C CYS A 381 22.81 3.37 4.19
N VAL A 382 22.92 2.07 3.95
CA VAL A 382 24.13 1.28 4.17
C VAL A 382 24.44 0.45 2.93
N SER A 383 25.72 0.26 2.62
CA SER A 383 26.12 -0.62 1.52
C SER A 383 26.01 -2.10 1.87
N GLU A 384 26.11 -2.43 3.17
CA GLU A 384 26.07 -3.80 3.67
C GLU A 384 25.37 -3.84 5.03
N CYS A 385 24.61 -4.91 5.28
CA CYS A 385 23.98 -5.14 6.57
C CYS A 385 24.99 -5.61 7.61
N SER A 386 24.97 -5.00 8.81
CA SER A 386 25.75 -5.46 9.95
C SER A 386 24.84 -6.13 10.99
N CYS A 387 25.23 -7.30 11.50
CA CYS A 387 24.49 -7.99 12.55
C CYS A 387 24.91 -7.45 13.92
N ARG A 388 23.95 -7.11 14.79
CA ARG A 388 24.22 -6.83 16.20
C ARG A 388 24.01 -8.07 17.04
N GLU A 389 25.01 -8.45 17.83
CA GLU A 389 24.86 -9.44 18.88
C GLU A 389 23.95 -8.91 20.00
N PRO A 390 23.31 -9.78 20.80
CA PRO A 390 22.62 -9.40 22.04
C PRO A 390 23.50 -8.63 23.03
N SER A 391 24.83 -8.80 22.93
CA SER A 391 25.86 -8.07 23.69
C SER A 391 26.02 -6.60 23.25
N GLY A 392 25.35 -6.18 22.18
CA GLY A 392 25.44 -4.83 21.60
C GLY A 392 26.57 -4.65 20.58
N ILE A 393 27.41 -5.66 20.36
CA ILE A 393 28.53 -5.61 19.41
C ILE A 393 28.00 -5.78 17.98
N SER A 394 28.28 -4.82 17.10
CA SER A 394 27.99 -4.93 15.67
C SER A 394 29.13 -5.65 14.96
N ARG A 395 28.84 -6.77 14.28
CA ARG A 395 29.80 -7.49 13.43
C ARG A 395 29.42 -7.33 11.96
N ARG A 396 30.43 -7.10 11.11
CA ARG A 396 30.27 -7.20 9.65
C ARG A 396 30.10 -8.66 9.26
N VAL A 397 29.23 -8.93 8.28
CA VAL A 397 29.14 -10.23 7.64
C VAL A 397 30.40 -10.42 6.80
N SER A 398 31.44 -11.02 7.37
CA SER A 398 32.63 -11.45 6.63
C SER A 398 32.56 -12.97 6.46
N MET A 399 32.70 -13.43 5.22
CA MET A 399 32.51 -14.84 4.81
C MET A 399 33.64 -15.78 5.29
N THR A 400 34.41 -15.45 6.32
CA THR A 400 35.48 -16.35 6.80
C THR A 400 35.68 -16.19 8.30
N ILE A 401 35.20 -17.17 9.08
CA ILE A 401 35.59 -17.33 10.48
C ILE A 401 36.51 -18.55 10.55
N ASN A 402 37.81 -18.31 10.65
CA ASN A 402 38.78 -19.34 11.03
C ASN A 402 38.63 -19.61 12.54
N VAL A 403 38.04 -20.75 12.90
CA VAL A 403 37.97 -21.19 14.29
C VAL A 403 39.28 -21.88 14.65
N VAL A 404 40.14 -21.19 15.40
CA VAL A 404 41.37 -21.78 15.96
C VAL A 404 41.05 -22.41 17.31
N TYR A 405 41.21 -23.72 17.43
CA TYR A 405 41.12 -24.44 18.71
C TYR A 405 42.52 -24.55 19.33
N GLN A 406 42.68 -24.13 20.59
CA GLN A 406 43.79 -24.55 21.43
C GLN A 406 43.30 -25.61 22.42
N VAL A 407 43.90 -26.80 22.36
CA VAL A 407 43.69 -27.87 23.34
C VAL A 407 44.89 -27.89 24.28
N GLN A 408 44.68 -27.54 25.55
CA GLN A 408 45.66 -27.82 26.61
C GLN A 408 45.19 -29.06 27.38
N THR A 409 46.00 -30.12 27.34
CA THR A 409 45.87 -31.31 28.18
C THR A 409 46.66 -31.12 29.47
N GLY A 410 46.04 -31.37 30.63
CA GLY A 410 46.71 -31.40 31.92
C GLY A 410 46.19 -32.55 32.78
N GLU A 411 47.12 -33.38 33.26
CA GLU A 411 46.93 -34.56 34.12
C GLU A 411 46.47 -34.22 35.55
N ALA A 412 45.81 -35.18 36.19
CA ALA A 412 45.16 -35.06 37.48
C ALA A 412 46.08 -35.35 38.69
N ARG A 413 45.91 -34.59 39.78
CA ARG A 413 45.87 -35.06 41.19
C ARG A 413 45.53 -33.90 42.14
N GLY A 414 44.50 -34.06 42.96
CA GLY A 414 44.23 -33.19 44.11
C GLY A 414 42.77 -32.71 44.19
N HIS A 415 42.12 -33.04 45.31
CA HIS A 415 40.73 -32.74 45.65
C HIS A 415 40.34 -31.25 45.47
N SER A 416 39.22 -30.97 44.80
CA SER A 416 38.08 -30.22 45.33
C SER A 416 37.00 -30.01 44.26
N VAL A 417 35.77 -29.90 44.73
CA VAL A 417 34.51 -30.12 44.02
C VAL A 417 33.94 -28.80 43.45
N LEU A 418 33.26 -28.92 42.30
CA LEU A 418 32.03 -28.22 41.85
C LEU A 418 32.10 -27.36 40.56
N HIS A 419 31.07 -27.60 39.73
CA HIS A 419 30.59 -26.88 38.54
C HIS A 419 31.08 -27.30 37.13
N LYS A 420 30.76 -28.55 36.75
CA LYS A 420 30.29 -28.83 35.38
C LYS A 420 28.85 -28.33 35.24
N ASN A 421 28.60 -27.37 34.33
CA ASN A 421 27.31 -27.04 33.67
C ASN A 421 27.15 -25.55 33.31
N LYS A 422 28.20 -24.88 32.80
CA LYS A 422 28.06 -23.50 32.27
C LYS A 422 28.69 -23.25 30.90
N VAL A 423 29.27 -24.27 30.27
CA VAL A 423 30.01 -24.11 29.01
C VAL A 423 29.28 -24.68 27.79
N LEU A 424 28.39 -25.67 27.95
CA LEU A 424 27.64 -26.24 26.81
C LEU A 424 26.42 -25.41 26.36
N LEU A 425 25.74 -24.71 27.28
CA LEU A 425 24.51 -23.97 26.96
C LEU A 425 24.73 -22.71 26.12
N LYS A 426 25.95 -22.13 26.15
CA LYS A 426 26.27 -20.97 25.29
C LYS A 426 26.63 -21.35 23.86
N PHE A 427 26.94 -22.62 23.58
CA PHE A 427 27.40 -23.05 22.25
C PHE A 427 26.25 -23.31 21.27
N GLU A 428 25.11 -23.82 21.74
CA GLU A 428 23.92 -24.03 20.89
C GLU A 428 23.20 -22.71 20.53
N GLU A 429 23.16 -21.73 21.42
CA GLU A 429 22.54 -20.42 21.12
C GLU A 429 23.33 -19.64 20.06
N ILE A 430 24.67 -19.77 20.07
CA ILE A 430 25.54 -19.10 19.10
C ILE A 430 25.39 -19.79 17.74
N LEU A 431 25.56 -21.12 17.64
CA LEU A 431 25.38 -21.80 16.35
C LEU A 431 23.96 -21.66 15.77
N GLY A 432 22.92 -21.69 16.61
CA GLY A 432 21.54 -21.47 16.18
C GLY A 432 21.29 -20.07 15.60
N PHE A 433 21.94 -19.05 16.15
CA PHE A 433 21.88 -17.67 15.64
C PHE A 433 22.63 -17.50 14.32
N PHE A 434 23.79 -18.14 14.19
CA PHE A 434 24.60 -18.13 12.97
C PHE A 434 23.92 -18.88 11.81
N PHE A 435 23.29 -20.03 12.06
CA PHE A 435 22.51 -20.75 11.05
C PHE A 435 21.26 -19.97 10.62
N LYS A 436 20.57 -19.28 11.53
CA LYS A 436 19.46 -18.38 11.16
C LYS A 436 19.94 -17.23 10.25
N CYS A 437 21.08 -16.61 10.55
CA CYS A 437 21.64 -15.55 9.71
C CYS A 437 22.02 -16.06 8.30
N LEU A 438 22.70 -17.21 8.19
CA LEU A 438 23.09 -17.76 6.89
C LEU A 438 21.88 -18.29 6.09
N PHE A 439 20.91 -18.92 6.75
CA PHE A 439 19.73 -19.48 6.09
C PHE A 439 18.78 -18.39 5.56
N LEU A 440 18.64 -17.28 6.29
CA LEU A 440 17.89 -16.10 5.83
C LEU A 440 18.55 -15.39 4.64
N LEU A 441 19.88 -15.43 4.54
CA LEU A 441 20.63 -14.90 3.38
C LEU A 441 20.56 -15.84 2.17
N SER A 442 20.56 -17.16 2.38
CA SER A 442 20.52 -18.16 1.30
C SER A 442 19.14 -18.28 0.64
N LEU A 443 18.04 -18.13 1.38
CA LEU A 443 16.68 -18.20 0.83
C LEU A 443 16.31 -17.00 -0.05
N LYS A 444 17.00 -15.87 0.11
CA LYS A 444 16.73 -14.65 -0.68
C LYS A 444 17.50 -14.60 -2.02
N ASN A 445 18.50 -15.47 -2.21
CA ASN A 445 19.44 -15.39 -3.34
C ASN A 445 19.35 -16.51 -4.40
N ASN A 446 18.55 -17.57 -4.23
CA ASN A 446 18.49 -18.65 -5.22
C ASN A 446 17.08 -18.88 -5.79
N ARG A 447 16.96 -18.59 -7.11
CA ARG A 447 16.08 -19.32 -8.03
C ARG A 447 16.60 -20.76 -8.15
N GLU A 448 15.68 -21.71 -8.12
CA GLU A 448 15.76 -23.13 -8.51
C GLU A 448 17.11 -23.87 -8.43
N PHE A 449 17.19 -24.89 -7.57
CA PHE A 449 18.03 -26.07 -7.83
C PHE A 449 17.33 -27.35 -7.36
N ASP A 450 16.88 -28.13 -8.33
CA ASP A 450 16.39 -29.52 -8.20
C ASP A 450 17.54 -30.41 -7.69
N SER A 451 17.25 -31.29 -6.73
CA SER A 451 18.23 -32.20 -6.15
C SER A 451 17.70 -33.64 -6.13
N ARG A 452 17.94 -34.36 -7.23
CA ARG A 452 18.05 -35.83 -7.23
C ARG A 452 19.53 -36.20 -7.19
N ASN A 453 19.87 -37.13 -6.28
CA ASN A 453 21.05 -38.02 -6.29
C ASN A 453 22.45 -37.33 -6.22
N HIS A 454 23.47 -37.77 -5.50
CA HIS A 454 23.82 -39.04 -4.88
C HIS A 454 24.84 -38.80 -3.73
N MET A 455 24.75 -39.59 -2.66
CA MET A 455 25.68 -39.66 -1.55
C MET A 455 26.88 -40.56 -1.92
N LEU A 456 28.11 -40.05 -1.89
CA LEU A 456 29.34 -40.85 -1.86
C LEU A 456 30.23 -40.33 -0.73
N LEU A 457 30.34 -41.12 0.32
CA LEU A 457 31.32 -41.00 1.40
C LEU A 457 32.71 -41.42 0.88
N PRO A 458 33.79 -40.88 1.46
CA PRO A 458 35.03 -41.63 1.59
C PRO A 458 35.39 -41.93 3.05
N GLU A 459 35.95 -43.13 3.15
CA GLU A 459 36.49 -43.92 4.25
C GLU A 459 37.45 -43.20 5.21
N THR A 460 37.43 -43.65 6.47
CA THR A 460 38.42 -43.40 7.51
C THR A 460 39.41 -44.59 7.64
N LEU A 461 40.70 -44.33 7.38
CA LEU A 461 41.87 -44.98 8.01
C LEU A 461 42.07 -44.30 9.38
N ASN A 462 42.51 -44.86 10.52
CA ASN A 462 43.18 -46.09 10.98
C ASN A 462 42.75 -46.21 12.48
N GLY A 463 42.61 -47.38 13.12
CA GLY A 463 43.68 -48.32 13.45
C GLY A 463 44.06 -48.23 14.94
N LYS A 464 43.45 -49.08 15.78
CA LYS A 464 44.09 -49.90 16.82
C LYS A 464 43.09 -50.88 17.41
#